data_AF-A0A968X6S3-F1
#
_entry.id   AF-A0A968X6S3-F1
#
_cell.length_a   1.000
_cell.length_b   1.000
_cell.length_c   1.000
_cell.angle_alpha   90.00
_cell.angle_beta   90.00
_cell.angle_gamma   90.00
#
_symmetry.space_group_name_H-M   'P 1'
#
loop_
_entity.id
_entity.type
_entity.pdbx_description
1 polymer ?
#
loop_
_entity_poly.entity_id
_entity_poly.type
_entity_poly.pdbx_seq_one_letter_code
_entity_poly.pdbx_strand_id
1 'polypeptide(L)'
;MSTTELLGQAQYVVDRNGKKTAVVLDISVWEKLMTQLFPLGRSIVKTPGVVGGNARIDGTRMAVWGLEEWRRLGWGDEKILQSYPHLTAADLANVWAYVEANHLEIDEAIRQNDLAMKEAV
;
A
#
# COMPACT_ATOMS: atom_id res chain seq x y z
N MET A 1 11.71 -19.09 -14.82
CA MET A 1 12.11 -18.71 -13.45
C MET A 1 13.20 -19.66 -13.00
N SER A 2 14.36 -19.12 -12.62
CA SER A 2 15.49 -19.87 -12.09
C SER A 2 15.17 -20.42 -10.69
N THR A 3 15.76 -21.55 -10.31
CA THR A 3 15.66 -22.12 -8.96
C THR A 3 16.07 -21.11 -7.88
N THR A 4 16.99 -20.20 -8.19
CA THR A 4 17.43 -19.15 -7.26
C THR A 4 16.35 -18.09 -7.05
N GLU A 5 15.58 -17.76 -8.08
CA GLU A 5 14.47 -16.79 -8.01
C GLU A 5 13.29 -17.37 -7.23
N LEU A 6 13.01 -18.67 -7.41
CA LEU A 6 12.01 -19.41 -6.63
C LEU A 6 12.32 -19.42 -5.13
N LEU A 7 13.56 -19.69 -4.77
CA LEU A 7 14.00 -19.69 -3.37
C LEU A 7 13.92 -18.29 -2.74
N GLY A 8 14.09 -17.23 -3.53
CA GLY A 8 13.93 -15.84 -3.08
C GLY A 8 12.49 -15.45 -2.73
N GLN A 9 11.49 -16.20 -3.18
CA GLN A 9 10.07 -15.95 -2.91
C GLN A 9 9.52 -16.72 -1.69
N ALA A 10 10.31 -17.64 -1.10
CA ALA A 10 9.87 -18.39 0.06
C ALA A 10 9.72 -17.48 1.30
N GLN A 11 8.65 -17.66 2.07
CA GLN A 11 8.52 -17.01 3.36
C GLN A 11 9.32 -17.77 4.43
N TYR A 12 9.85 -17.07 5.42
CA TYR A 12 10.66 -17.66 6.48
C TYR A 12 10.11 -17.27 7.85
N VAL A 13 10.12 -18.23 8.79
CA VAL A 13 9.98 -17.96 10.21
C VAL A 13 11.38 -17.90 10.83
N VAL A 14 11.60 -16.89 11.68
CA VAL A 14 12.84 -16.71 12.43
C VAL A 14 12.56 -17.07 13.89
N ASP A 15 13.30 -18.04 14.42
CA ASP A 15 13.17 -18.39 15.84
C ASP A 15 13.90 -17.38 16.76
N ARG A 16 13.78 -17.58 18.09
CA ARG A 16 14.40 -16.71 19.11
C ARG A 16 15.93 -16.67 19.03
N ASN A 17 16.56 -17.62 18.34
CA ASN A 17 18.00 -17.72 18.14
C ASN A 17 18.45 -17.18 16.77
N GLY A 18 17.52 -16.65 15.95
CA GLY A 18 17.79 -16.11 14.62
C GLY A 18 17.79 -17.15 13.49
N LYS A 19 17.44 -18.41 13.75
CA LYS A 19 17.42 -19.45 12.71
C LYS A 19 16.23 -19.24 11.77
N LYS A 20 16.53 -19.04 10.48
CA LYS A 20 15.51 -18.97 9.42
C LYS A 20 15.07 -20.36 8.99
N THR A 21 13.77 -20.61 9.07
CA THR A 21 13.14 -21.85 8.59
C THR A 21 12.19 -21.48 7.46
N ALA A 22 12.40 -22.04 6.27
CA ALA A 22 11.51 -21.82 5.14
C ALA A 22 10.13 -22.39 5.48
N VAL A 23 9.09 -21.61 5.23
CA VAL A 23 7.69 -22.00 5.38
C VAL A 23 7.13 -22.20 3.99
N VAL A 24 6.84 -23.45 3.66
CA VAL A 24 6.04 -23.79 2.48
C VAL A 24 4.61 -23.90 2.94
N LEU A 25 3.76 -23.00 2.48
CA LEU A 25 2.32 -23.02 2.75
C LEU A 25 1.61 -23.66 1.56
N ASP A 26 0.59 -24.45 1.85
CA ASP A 26 -0.39 -24.87 0.85
C ASP A 26 -1.06 -23.63 0.23
N ILE A 27 -1.36 -23.66 -1.07
CA ILE A 27 -1.94 -22.52 -1.78
C ILE A 27 -3.26 -22.05 -1.15
N SER A 28 -4.08 -22.98 -0.65
CA SER A 28 -5.36 -22.67 0.01
C SER A 28 -5.15 -22.06 1.40
N VAL A 29 -4.07 -22.43 2.09
CA VAL A 29 -3.67 -21.81 3.36
C VAL A 29 -3.13 -20.41 3.11
N TRP A 30 -2.38 -20.24 2.02
CA TRP A 30 -1.87 -18.93 1.58
C TRP A 30 -3.02 -18.00 1.19
N GLU A 31 -3.98 -18.45 0.40
CA GLU A 31 -5.19 -17.71 0.03
C GLU A 31 -6.01 -17.29 1.26
N LYS A 32 -6.21 -18.20 2.22
CA LYS A 32 -6.91 -17.89 3.48
C LYS A 32 -6.14 -16.90 4.34
N LEU A 33 -4.84 -17.09 4.50
CA LEU A 33 -3.98 -16.17 5.24
C LEU A 33 -4.01 -14.80 4.60
N MET A 34 -3.87 -14.70 3.27
CA MET A 34 -3.97 -13.42 2.58
C MET A 34 -5.33 -12.79 2.76
N THR A 35 -6.42 -13.55 2.62
CA THR A 35 -7.78 -13.02 2.84
C THR A 35 -7.98 -12.50 4.27
N GLN A 36 -7.37 -13.15 5.27
CA GLN A 36 -7.45 -12.76 6.67
C GLN A 36 -6.48 -11.64 7.07
N LEU A 37 -5.35 -11.53 6.37
CA LEU A 37 -4.31 -10.52 6.61
C LEU A 37 -4.51 -9.26 5.74
N PHE A 38 -5.28 -9.33 4.66
CA PHE A 38 -5.58 -8.18 3.79
C PHE A 38 -6.36 -7.04 4.47
N PRO A 39 -7.23 -7.25 5.48
CA PRO A 39 -7.86 -6.14 6.19
C PRO A 39 -7.03 -5.63 7.38
N LEU A 40 -5.71 -5.85 7.44
CA LEU A 40 -4.91 -5.36 8.57
C LEU A 40 -4.75 -3.82 8.58
N GLY A 41 -4.92 -3.17 7.44
CA GLY A 41 -4.92 -1.72 7.31
C GLY A 41 -6.30 -1.13 7.48
N ARG A 42 -6.37 0.16 7.84
CA ARG A 42 -7.63 0.92 7.81
C ARG A 42 -8.21 0.92 6.41
N SER A 43 -9.53 0.86 6.32
CA SER A 43 -10.25 0.85 5.05
C SER A 43 -9.97 2.12 4.23
N ILE A 44 -10.04 1.99 2.90
CA ILE A 44 -10.05 3.13 2.00
C ILE A 44 -11.48 3.61 1.82
N VAL A 45 -11.73 4.89 2.08
CA VAL A 45 -13.07 5.49 2.04
C VAL A 45 -13.09 6.72 1.14
N LYS A 46 -14.24 6.99 0.53
CA LYS A 46 -14.53 8.21 -0.25
C LYS A 46 -15.66 8.95 0.43
N THR A 47 -15.41 10.20 0.81
CA THR A 47 -16.40 11.04 1.50
C THR A 47 -16.54 12.36 0.74
N PRO A 48 -17.72 12.71 0.20
CA PRO A 48 -17.94 14.00 -0.45
C PRO A 48 -17.50 15.17 0.45
N GLY A 49 -16.75 16.13 -0.10
CA GLY A 49 -16.25 17.30 0.64
C GLY A 49 -15.00 17.06 1.50
N VAL A 50 -14.49 15.82 1.62
CA VAL A 50 -13.23 15.52 2.31
C VAL A 50 -12.17 15.12 1.28
N VAL A 51 -11.03 15.81 1.24
CA VAL A 51 -9.98 15.62 0.22
C VAL A 51 -10.55 15.69 -1.22
N GLY A 52 -11.50 16.61 -1.45
CA GLY A 52 -12.17 16.76 -2.74
C GLY A 52 -13.06 15.57 -3.16
N GLY A 53 -13.39 14.66 -2.24
CA GLY A 53 -14.15 13.43 -2.54
C GLY A 53 -13.28 12.26 -3.01
N ASN A 54 -11.96 12.43 -3.05
CA ASN A 54 -11.01 11.38 -3.43
C ASN A 54 -10.90 10.29 -2.36
N ALA A 55 -10.42 9.11 -2.79
CA ALA A 55 -10.10 8.01 -1.90
C ALA A 55 -9.03 8.41 -0.87
N ARG A 56 -9.28 8.07 0.40
CA ARG A 56 -8.38 8.35 1.53
C ARG A 56 -8.35 7.19 2.50
N ILE A 57 -7.29 7.10 3.30
CA ILE A 57 -7.24 6.16 4.44
C ILE A 57 -8.26 6.62 5.49
N ASP A 58 -9.10 5.71 5.97
CA ASP A 58 -10.12 6.04 6.96
C ASP A 58 -9.52 6.62 8.26
N GLY A 59 -10.23 7.56 8.89
CA GLY A 59 -9.74 8.31 10.04
C GLY A 59 -8.58 9.27 9.77
N THR A 60 -8.15 9.45 8.51
CA THR A 60 -7.11 10.42 8.14
C THR A 60 -7.55 11.33 6.99
N ARG A 61 -6.78 12.39 6.71
CA ARG A 61 -6.87 13.16 5.45
C ARG A 61 -5.78 12.76 4.44
N MET A 62 -5.18 11.58 4.59
CA MET A 62 -4.18 11.08 3.67
C MET A 62 -4.85 10.54 2.40
N ALA A 63 -4.71 11.30 1.31
CA ALA A 63 -5.21 10.90 0.00
C ALA A 63 -4.43 9.70 -0.54
N VAL A 64 -5.13 8.73 -1.10
CA VAL A 64 -4.48 7.56 -1.76
C VAL A 64 -3.65 8.02 -2.95
N TRP A 65 -4.17 8.95 -3.77
CA TRP A 65 -3.45 9.45 -4.94
C TRP A 65 -2.16 10.18 -4.57
N GLY A 66 -2.13 10.92 -3.44
CA GLY A 66 -0.94 11.65 -3.01
C GLY A 66 0.16 10.70 -2.50
N LEU A 67 -0.23 9.61 -1.84
CA LEU A 67 0.71 8.55 -1.46
C LEU A 67 1.31 7.86 -2.68
N GLU A 68 0.49 7.57 -3.70
CA GLU A 68 0.96 7.00 -4.96
C GLU A 68 1.87 7.97 -5.72
N GLU A 69 1.54 9.27 -5.76
CA GLU A 69 2.37 10.29 -6.38
C GLU A 69 3.77 10.34 -5.72
N TRP A 70 3.86 10.32 -4.39
CA TRP A 70 5.15 10.26 -3.70
C TRP A 70 5.93 8.99 -4.03
N ARG A 71 5.25 7.85 -4.15
CA ARG A 71 5.87 6.60 -4.56
C ARG A 71 6.43 6.69 -5.98
N ARG A 72 5.71 7.32 -6.92
CA ARG A 72 6.18 7.61 -8.29
C ARG A 72 7.38 8.58 -8.31
N LEU A 73 7.46 9.48 -7.32
CA LEU A 73 8.61 10.35 -7.09
C LEU A 73 9.78 9.66 -6.34
N GLY A 74 9.70 8.35 -6.12
CA GLY A 74 10.77 7.53 -5.55
C GLY A 74 10.75 7.41 -4.04
N TRP A 75 9.67 7.78 -3.36
CA TRP A 75 9.53 7.49 -1.93
C TRP A 75 9.22 6.01 -1.70
N GLY A 76 10.00 5.36 -0.83
CA GLY A 76 9.68 4.03 -0.32
C GLY A 76 8.79 4.07 0.92
N ASP A 77 8.17 2.93 1.23
CA ASP A 77 7.27 2.77 2.37
C ASP A 77 7.91 3.20 3.70
N GLU A 78 9.17 2.83 3.94
CA GLU A 78 9.90 3.24 5.16
C GLU A 78 9.95 4.76 5.31
N LYS A 79 10.20 5.49 4.22
CA LYS A 79 10.27 6.96 4.24
C LYS A 79 8.89 7.56 4.52
N ILE A 80 7.84 6.99 3.94
CA ILE A 80 6.46 7.41 4.18
C ILE A 80 6.10 7.19 5.66
N LEU A 81 6.38 6.01 6.21
CA LEU A 81 6.08 5.67 7.60
C LEU A 81 6.88 6.50 8.60
N GLN A 82 8.15 6.81 8.30
CA GLN A 82 8.96 7.72 9.11
C GLN A 82 8.40 9.15 9.11
N SER A 83 7.90 9.61 7.96
CA SER A 83 7.32 10.96 7.82
C SER A 83 5.92 11.06 8.42
N TYR A 84 5.17 9.96 8.45
CA TYR A 84 3.81 9.87 8.96
C TYR A 84 3.67 8.71 9.96
N PRO A 85 4.17 8.85 11.21
CA PRO A 85 4.22 7.76 12.19
C PRO A 85 2.85 7.23 12.65
N HIS A 86 1.76 7.92 12.31
CA HIS A 86 0.40 7.48 12.57
C HIS A 86 -0.15 6.54 11.48
N LEU A 87 0.61 6.31 10.41
CA LEU A 87 0.36 5.28 9.41
C LEU A 87 1.07 4.00 9.81
N THR A 88 0.48 2.87 9.46
CA THR A 88 1.06 1.54 9.64
C THR A 88 1.44 0.95 8.30
N ALA A 89 2.34 -0.04 8.30
CA ALA A 89 2.67 -0.79 7.09
C ALA A 89 1.43 -1.47 6.48
N ALA A 90 0.48 -1.88 7.32
CA ALA A 90 -0.77 -2.46 6.86
C ALA A 90 -1.69 -1.44 6.17
N ASP A 91 -1.71 -0.18 6.62
CA ASP A 91 -2.41 0.89 5.91
C ASP A 91 -1.82 1.09 4.51
N LEU A 92 -0.49 1.14 4.38
CA LEU A 92 0.17 1.28 3.07
C LEU A 92 -0.11 0.10 2.16
N ALA A 93 -0.07 -1.14 2.67
CA ALA A 93 -0.45 -2.32 1.89
C ALA A 93 -1.88 -2.20 1.33
N ASN A 94 -2.83 -1.71 2.14
CA ASN A 94 -4.21 -1.51 1.69
C ASN A 94 -4.33 -0.37 0.67
N VAL A 95 -3.57 0.71 0.83
CA VAL A 95 -3.46 1.81 -0.15
C VAL A 95 -2.96 1.25 -1.49
N TRP A 96 -1.88 0.47 -1.50
CA TRP A 96 -1.30 -0.07 -2.73
C TRP A 96 -2.22 -1.05 -3.43
N ALA A 97 -2.92 -1.91 -2.68
CA ALA A 97 -3.96 -2.77 -3.23
C ALA A 97 -5.10 -1.95 -3.89
N TYR A 98 -5.51 -0.84 -3.26
CA TYR A 98 -6.51 0.05 -3.84
C TYR A 98 -5.99 0.71 -5.13
N VAL A 99 -4.74 1.18 -5.14
CA VAL A 99 -4.11 1.80 -6.33
C VAL A 99 -4.07 0.82 -7.50
N GLU A 100 -3.63 -0.42 -7.27
CA GLU A 100 -3.56 -1.45 -8.30
C GLU A 100 -4.95 -1.74 -8.90
N ALA A 101 -5.96 -1.88 -8.04
CA ALA A 101 -7.34 -2.12 -8.46
C ALA A 101 -8.00 -0.92 -9.16
N ASN A 102 -7.54 0.32 -8.92
CA ASN A 102 -8.20 1.55 -9.36
C ASN A 102 -7.24 2.53 -10.08
N HIS A 103 -6.27 2.03 -10.83
CA HIS A 103 -5.20 2.83 -11.45
C HIS A 103 -5.72 4.04 -12.25
N LEU A 104 -6.79 3.90 -13.04
CA LEU A 104 -7.38 5.00 -13.81
C LEU A 104 -7.92 6.13 -12.92
N GLU A 105 -8.57 5.79 -11.80
CA GLU A 105 -9.06 6.78 -10.83
C GLU A 105 -7.88 7.57 -10.24
N ILE A 106 -6.81 6.87 -9.89
CA ILE A 106 -5.64 7.46 -9.25
C ILE A 106 -4.86 8.34 -10.23
N ASP A 107 -4.66 7.89 -11.46
CA ASP A 107 -3.99 8.66 -12.50
C ASP A 107 -4.74 9.97 -12.79
N GLU A 108 -6.06 9.91 -12.88
CA GLU A 108 -6.88 11.08 -13.08
C GLU A 108 -6.79 12.05 -11.88
N ALA A 109 -6.83 11.53 -10.65
CA ALA A 109 -6.70 12.36 -9.46
C ALA A 109 -5.33 13.08 -9.39
N ILE A 110 -4.23 12.39 -9.72
CA ILE A 110 -2.88 12.98 -9.80
C ILE A 110 -2.85 14.06 -10.89
N ARG A 111 -3.37 13.76 -12.09
CA ARG A 111 -3.40 14.71 -13.21
C ARG A 111 -4.18 15.99 -12.87
N GLN A 112 -5.32 15.85 -12.20
CA GLN A 112 -6.13 17.00 -11.78
C GLN A 112 -5.42 17.85 -10.73
N ASN A 113 -4.71 17.21 -9.79
CA ASN A 113 -3.89 17.91 -8.82
C ASN A 113 -2.76 18.71 -9.51
N ASP A 114 -2.06 18.09 -10.47
CA ASP A 114 -1.01 18.75 -11.27
C ASP A 114 -1.52 19.99 -12.03
N LEU A 115 -2.72 19.90 -12.60
CA LEU A 115 -3.34 21.03 -13.30
C LEU A 115 -3.72 22.15 -12.34
N ALA A 116 -4.36 21.82 -11.22
CA ALA A 116 -4.74 22.81 -10.21
C ALA A 116 -3.51 23.55 -9.65
N MET A 117 -2.39 22.84 -9.46
CA MET A 117 -1.13 23.46 -9.04
C MET A 117 -0.54 24.40 -10.09
N LYS A 118 -0.66 24.09 -11.39
CA LYS A 118 -0.18 24.94 -12.48
C LYS A 118 -1.02 26.20 -12.69
N GLU A 119 -2.32 26.13 -12.44
CA GLU A 119 -3.23 27.27 -12.55
C GLU A 119 -3.12 28.26 -11.37
N ALA A 120 -2.51 27.83 -10.26
CA ALA A 120 -2.31 28.65 -9.06
C ALA A 120 -1.00 29.47 -9.08
N VAL A 121 -0.20 29.40 -10.15
CA VAL A 121 1.11 30.09 -10.33
C VAL A 121 0.98 31.19 -11.38
#